data_AF-A0A6J6JGL8-F1
#
_entry.id   AF-A0A6J6JGL8-F1
#
_cell.length_a   1.000
_cell.length_b   1.000
_cell.length_c   1.000
_cell.angle_alpha   90.00
_cell.angle_beta   90.00
_cell.angle_gamma   90.00
#
_symmetry.space_group_name_H-M   'P 1'
#
loop_
_entity.id
_entity.type
_entity.pdbx_description
1 polymer ?
#
loop_
_entity_poly.entity_id
_entity_poly.type
_entity_poly.pdbx_seq_one_letter_code
_entity_poly.pdbx_strand_id
1 'polypeptide(L)'
;MELAGSLALSTAQELKAMALSGLDNVDPCKVTITYADEPSDLPGLISLLEENSFELDIRQVSGDRSTYLSDAALDGAHAILSFVEDGSYPSGTVVTPVLNVASSSPLHTVIASDFDLPHSSTHAEILAALHMTFGMVPTNSETTGLNEPLFAANVPSLNDEDGADEICLIPANPILIPFLIDLVSHQSGLFLKDRESFDEGAVQAKQVLVIGITASECQSAFAGNSDGAFASLEEHHSLQQLAEVILSRR
;
A
#
# COMPACT_ATOMS: atom_id res chain seq x y z
N MET A 1 10.65 -20.62 2.28
CA MET A 1 10.33 -19.38 3.02
C MET A 1 8.85 -19.03 2.89
N GLU A 2 8.25 -19.18 1.69
CA GLU A 2 6.79 -19.04 1.45
C GLU A 2 5.87 -19.86 2.37
N LEU A 3 6.29 -21.07 2.75
CA LEU A 3 5.51 -21.96 3.64
C LEU A 3 5.32 -21.38 5.05
N ALA A 4 6.26 -20.57 5.55
CA ALA A 4 6.15 -19.96 6.87
C ALA A 4 5.23 -18.72 6.85
N GLY A 5 5.32 -17.91 5.78
CA GLY A 5 4.45 -16.73 5.60
C GLY A 5 2.99 -17.11 5.37
N SER A 6 2.73 -18.10 4.51
CA SER A 6 1.37 -18.60 4.26
C SER A 6 0.73 -19.24 5.49
N LEU A 7 1.51 -19.98 6.29
CA LEU A 7 1.02 -20.59 7.53
C LEU A 7 0.75 -19.51 8.60
N ALA A 8 1.61 -18.50 8.72
CA ALA A 8 1.41 -17.37 9.64
C ALA A 8 0.16 -16.56 9.27
N LEU A 9 -0.05 -16.28 7.97
CA LEU A 9 -1.23 -15.58 7.47
C LEU A 9 -2.51 -16.39 7.73
N SER A 10 -2.51 -17.69 7.42
CA SER A 10 -3.63 -18.59 7.70
C SER A 10 -3.98 -18.62 9.19
N THR A 11 -2.96 -18.70 10.05
CA THR A 11 -3.15 -18.73 11.51
C THR A 11 -3.69 -17.40 12.03
N ALA A 12 -3.20 -16.28 11.50
CA ALA A 12 -3.69 -14.94 11.85
C ALA A 12 -5.16 -14.75 11.44
N GLN A 13 -5.53 -15.20 10.24
CA GLN A 13 -6.92 -15.17 9.76
C GLN A 13 -7.85 -16.06 10.59
N GLU A 14 -7.40 -17.23 11.02
CA GLU A 14 -8.15 -18.09 11.93
C GLU A 14 -8.32 -17.46 13.32
N LEU A 15 -7.27 -16.87 13.88
CA LEU A 15 -7.35 -16.15 15.16
C LEU A 15 -8.31 -14.95 15.10
N LYS A 16 -8.30 -14.20 13.98
CA LYS A 16 -9.27 -13.13 13.69
C LYS A 16 -10.71 -13.68 13.70
N ALA A 17 -10.97 -14.74 12.94
CA ALA A 17 -12.29 -15.36 12.86
C ALA A 17 -12.77 -15.86 14.24
N MET A 18 -11.88 -16.43 15.04
CA MET A 18 -12.19 -16.89 16.39
C MET A 18 -12.52 -15.72 17.34
N ALA A 19 -11.73 -14.64 17.32
CA ALA A 19 -11.97 -13.45 18.15
C ALA A 19 -13.33 -12.80 17.86
N LEU A 20 -13.75 -12.79 16.60
CA LEU A 20 -15.01 -12.19 16.16
C LEU A 20 -16.23 -13.10 16.34
N SER A 21 -16.03 -14.43 16.38
CA SER A 21 -17.11 -15.41 16.57
C SER A 21 -17.65 -15.54 18.00
N GLY A 22 -16.97 -14.95 19.00
CA GLY A 22 -17.28 -15.09 20.43
C GLY A 22 -18.02 -13.90 21.08
N LEU A 23 -18.48 -12.92 20.31
CA LEU A 23 -19.07 -11.67 20.82
C LEU A 23 -20.53 -11.84 21.27
N ASP A 24 -20.77 -12.49 22.40
CA ASP A 24 -22.05 -12.44 23.14
C ASP A 24 -22.14 -11.22 24.10
N ASN A 25 -21.06 -10.44 24.23
CA ASN A 25 -21.03 -9.09 24.81
C ASN A 25 -20.17 -8.24 23.88
N VAL A 26 -20.75 -7.21 23.25
CA VAL A 26 -20.05 -6.35 22.31
C VAL A 26 -19.09 -5.45 23.10
N ASP A 27 -17.85 -5.88 23.26
CA ASP A 27 -16.76 -4.96 23.59
C ASP A 27 -16.77 -3.82 22.55
N PRO A 28 -16.56 -2.56 22.96
CA PRO A 28 -16.58 -1.44 22.03
C PRO A 28 -15.58 -1.70 20.91
N CYS A 29 -16.05 -1.54 19.67
CA CYS A 29 -15.23 -1.71 18.50
C CYS A 29 -14.21 -0.57 18.43
N LYS A 30 -13.00 -0.83 18.94
CA LYS A 30 -11.86 0.08 18.80
C LYS A 30 -11.47 0.30 17.34
N VAL A 31 -11.54 1.54 16.88
CA VAL A 31 -11.12 1.99 15.55
C VAL A 31 -10.02 3.03 15.71
N THR A 32 -8.88 2.82 15.05
CA THR A 32 -7.83 3.84 14.99
C THR A 32 -7.97 4.65 13.70
N ILE A 33 -8.01 5.97 13.80
CA ILE A 33 -8.01 6.89 12.66
C ILE A 33 -6.59 7.42 12.48
N THR A 34 -5.98 7.19 11.33
CA THR A 34 -4.67 7.73 10.97
C THR A 34 -4.79 8.72 9.82
N TYR A 35 -4.12 9.87 9.93
CA TYR A 35 -4.07 10.87 8.86
C TYR A 35 -2.76 11.65 8.88
N ALA A 36 -2.21 12.02 7.72
CA ALA A 36 -1.09 12.96 7.65
C ALA A 36 -1.62 14.41 7.74
N ASP A 37 -2.51 14.76 6.81
CA ASP A 37 -3.26 16.00 6.79
C ASP A 37 -4.66 15.78 7.37
N GLU A 38 -5.10 16.71 8.22
CA GLU A 38 -6.40 16.62 8.89
C GLU A 38 -7.54 16.68 7.85
N PRO A 39 -8.46 15.69 7.83
CA PRO A 39 -9.59 15.72 6.92
C PRO A 39 -10.54 16.86 7.30
N SER A 40 -11.18 17.43 6.28
CA SER A 40 -11.89 18.72 6.35
C SER A 40 -13.01 18.82 7.40
N ASP A 41 -13.60 17.69 7.84
CA ASP A 41 -14.56 17.65 8.95
C ASP A 41 -14.31 16.43 9.87
N LEU A 42 -13.06 16.27 10.32
CA LEU A 42 -12.69 15.24 11.30
C LEU A 42 -13.61 15.25 12.56
N PRO A 43 -13.96 16.40 13.16
CA PRO A 43 -14.85 16.41 14.34
C PRO A 43 -16.25 15.85 14.07
N GLY A 44 -16.81 16.13 12.89
CA GLY A 44 -18.10 15.57 12.47
C GLY A 44 -18.04 14.06 12.28
N LEU A 45 -16.93 13.54 11.74
CA LEU A 45 -16.72 12.11 11.60
C LEU A 45 -16.57 11.42 12.97
N ILE A 46 -15.76 11.98 13.87
CA ILE A 46 -15.57 11.47 15.24
C ILE A 46 -16.92 11.36 15.94
N SER A 47 -17.71 12.44 15.91
CA SER A 47 -19.03 12.47 16.55
C SER A 47 -19.94 11.36 16.03
N LEU A 48 -19.98 11.18 14.70
CA LEU A 48 -20.78 10.12 14.07
C LEU A 48 -20.32 8.71 14.50
N LEU A 49 -19.01 8.46 14.57
CA LEU A 49 -18.48 7.15 14.93
C LEU A 49 -18.70 6.84 16.42
N GLU A 50 -18.53 7.83 17.31
CA GLU A 50 -18.83 7.67 18.75
C GLU A 50 -20.33 7.42 19.00
N GLU A 51 -21.22 8.10 18.28
CA GLU A 51 -22.67 7.86 18.32
C GLU A 51 -23.03 6.42 17.89
N ASN A 52 -22.20 5.79 17.07
CA ASN A 52 -22.33 4.39 16.62
C ASN A 52 -21.51 3.41 17.48
N SER A 53 -21.13 3.80 18.71
CA SER A 53 -20.48 2.95 19.72
C SER A 53 -19.07 2.45 19.34
N PHE A 54 -18.36 3.19 18.49
CA PHE A 54 -16.93 2.96 18.27
C PHE A 54 -16.08 3.65 19.35
N GLU A 55 -15.05 2.97 19.83
CA GLU A 55 -13.99 3.59 20.63
C GLU A 55 -12.91 4.08 19.68
N LEU A 56 -12.58 5.38 19.72
CA LEU A 56 -11.69 5.99 18.74
C LEU A 56 -10.32 6.30 19.33
N ASP A 57 -9.29 5.96 18.56
CA ASP A 57 -7.93 6.40 18.78
C ASP A 57 -7.45 7.19 17.56
N ILE A 58 -7.02 8.43 17.76
CA ILE A 58 -6.75 9.36 16.66
C ILE A 58 -5.25 9.64 16.61
N ARG A 59 -4.62 9.36 15.46
CA ARG A 59 -3.17 9.49 15.28
C ARG A 59 -2.87 10.35 14.06
N GLN A 60 -2.24 11.49 14.29
CA GLN A 60 -1.61 12.23 13.21
C GLN A 60 -0.28 11.57 12.85
N VAL A 61 -0.11 11.21 11.58
CA VAL A 61 1.07 10.56 11.04
C VAL A 61 2.11 11.64 10.74
N SER A 62 3.18 11.66 11.52
CA SER A 62 4.40 12.40 11.21
C SER A 62 5.54 11.42 11.00
N GLY A 63 5.86 11.11 9.74
CA GLY A 63 6.91 10.17 9.35
C GLY A 63 6.38 8.94 8.62
N ASP A 64 7.05 7.80 8.79
CA ASP A 64 6.72 6.57 8.08
C ASP A 64 5.38 5.99 8.55
N ARG A 65 4.41 5.96 7.64
CA ARG A 65 3.06 5.44 7.87
C ARG A 65 3.06 3.98 8.33
N SER A 66 4.02 3.16 7.88
CA SER A 66 4.14 1.75 8.25
C SER A 66 4.21 1.54 9.76
N THR A 67 4.89 2.47 10.46
CA THR A 67 5.04 2.44 11.92
C THR A 67 3.71 2.69 12.61
N TYR A 68 2.93 3.67 12.15
CA TYR A 68 1.64 4.00 12.74
C TYR A 68 0.60 2.89 12.54
N LEU A 69 0.60 2.24 11.37
CA LEU A 69 -0.28 1.10 11.10
C LEU A 69 0.10 -0.09 11.99
N SER A 70 1.39 -0.38 12.13
CA SER A 70 1.90 -1.45 13.00
C SER A 70 1.57 -1.20 14.47
N ASP A 71 1.81 0.03 14.96
CA ASP A 71 1.51 0.41 16.35
C ASP A 71 0.00 0.31 16.63
N ALA A 72 -0.85 0.75 15.69
CA ALA A 72 -2.30 0.67 15.85
C ALA A 72 -2.78 -0.79 15.94
N ALA A 73 -2.22 -1.67 15.10
CA ALA A 73 -2.50 -3.11 15.17
C ALA A 73 -2.03 -3.73 16.50
N LEU A 74 -0.83 -3.37 16.98
CA LEU A 74 -0.29 -3.85 18.25
C LEU A 74 -1.06 -3.34 19.48
N ASP A 75 -1.61 -2.13 19.39
CA ASP A 75 -2.44 -1.52 20.43
C ASP A 75 -3.89 -2.06 20.43
N GLY A 76 -4.17 -3.08 19.63
CA GLY A 76 -5.44 -3.80 19.61
C GLY A 76 -6.56 -3.07 18.88
N ALA A 77 -6.24 -2.26 17.87
CA ALA A 77 -7.26 -1.75 16.96
C ALA A 77 -7.96 -2.92 16.25
N HIS A 78 -9.29 -2.90 16.21
CA HIS A 78 -10.07 -3.90 15.48
C HIS A 78 -10.19 -3.55 13.99
N ALA A 79 -10.12 -2.25 13.65
CA ALA A 79 -9.99 -1.73 12.30
C ALA A 79 -9.21 -0.42 12.33
N ILE A 80 -8.53 -0.10 11.24
CA ILE A 80 -7.82 1.17 11.06
C ILE A 80 -8.46 1.92 9.89
N LEU A 81 -8.94 3.14 10.13
CA LEU A 81 -9.36 4.08 9.09
C LEU A 81 -8.18 4.97 8.73
N SER A 82 -7.62 4.80 7.54
CA SER A 82 -6.40 5.50 7.13
C SER A 82 -6.66 6.47 6.00
N PHE A 83 -6.59 7.77 6.29
CA PHE A 83 -6.51 8.83 5.29
C PHE A 83 -5.09 8.87 4.74
N VAL A 84 -4.94 8.44 3.48
CA VAL A 84 -3.63 8.27 2.85
C VAL A 84 -3.13 9.62 2.33
N GLU A 85 -1.88 9.96 2.67
CA GLU A 85 -1.21 11.16 2.18
C GLU A 85 -1.07 11.12 0.65
N ASP A 86 -1.14 12.27 -0.01
CA ASP A 86 -1.01 12.44 -1.46
C ASP A 86 0.14 11.66 -2.10
N GLY A 87 1.24 11.53 -1.34
CA GLY A 87 2.50 10.92 -1.71
C GLY A 87 2.61 9.41 -1.42
N SER A 88 1.53 8.74 -1.06
CA SER A 88 1.55 7.34 -0.60
C SER A 88 0.62 6.46 -1.44
N TYR A 89 0.67 5.15 -1.21
CA TYR A 89 -0.24 4.18 -1.81
C TYR A 89 -1.06 3.47 -0.72
N PRO A 90 -2.22 2.86 -1.04
CA PRO A 90 -3.00 2.14 -0.05
C PRO A 90 -2.25 0.88 0.37
N SER A 91 -2.15 0.67 1.68
CA SER A 91 -1.49 -0.49 2.28
C SER A 91 -2.25 -0.93 3.52
N GLY A 92 -1.99 -2.16 3.96
CA GLY A 92 -2.68 -2.83 5.06
C GLY A 92 -1.76 -3.26 6.19
N THR A 93 -2.32 -4.02 7.13
CA THR A 93 -1.55 -4.81 8.09
C THR A 93 -1.99 -6.26 7.99
N VAL A 94 -1.14 -7.19 8.42
CA VAL A 94 -1.44 -8.63 8.36
C VAL A 94 -2.60 -9.05 9.27
N VAL A 95 -2.83 -8.32 10.37
CA VAL A 95 -3.71 -8.76 11.47
C VAL A 95 -4.93 -7.86 11.66
N THR A 96 -4.84 -6.58 11.30
CA THR A 96 -5.89 -5.58 11.47
C THR A 96 -6.29 -5.02 10.10
N PRO A 97 -7.58 -5.09 9.72
CA PRO A 97 -8.04 -4.53 8.46
C PRO A 97 -7.82 -3.01 8.42
N VAL A 98 -7.30 -2.52 7.30
CA VAL A 98 -7.05 -1.09 7.06
C VAL A 98 -7.95 -0.62 5.92
N LEU A 99 -8.86 0.28 6.26
CA LEU A 99 -9.72 0.98 5.31
C LEU A 99 -8.99 2.22 4.79
N ASN A 100 -8.54 2.17 3.55
CA ASN A 100 -7.76 3.22 2.91
C ASN A 100 -8.66 4.25 2.25
N VAL A 101 -8.58 5.50 2.70
CA VAL A 101 -9.28 6.65 2.09
C VAL A 101 -8.30 7.42 1.22
N ALA A 102 -8.63 7.54 -0.06
CA ALA A 102 -7.86 8.31 -1.03
C ALA A 102 -7.88 9.81 -0.70
N SER A 103 -6.87 10.51 -1.19
CA SER A 103 -6.85 11.98 -1.30
C SER A 103 -7.21 12.43 -2.72
N SER A 104 -7.22 13.74 -2.96
CA SER A 104 -7.43 14.32 -4.29
C SER A 104 -6.17 14.38 -5.16
N SER A 105 -5.08 13.71 -4.77
CA SER A 105 -3.82 13.76 -5.51
C SER A 105 -3.95 13.15 -6.91
N PRO A 106 -3.12 13.58 -7.88
CA PRO A 106 -3.08 12.95 -9.20
C PRO A 106 -2.77 11.45 -9.13
N LEU A 107 -1.88 11.02 -8.22
CA LEU A 107 -1.59 9.61 -8.01
C LEU A 107 -2.85 8.85 -7.59
N HIS A 108 -3.52 9.29 -6.53
CA HIS A 108 -4.71 8.62 -6.00
C HIS A 108 -5.86 8.59 -7.01
N THR A 109 -5.95 9.59 -7.89
CA THR A 109 -6.91 9.57 -8.99
C THR A 109 -6.60 8.46 -10.00
N VAL A 110 -5.32 8.19 -10.27
CA VAL A 110 -4.89 7.14 -11.21
C VAL A 110 -5.11 5.75 -10.62
N ILE A 111 -4.77 5.54 -9.35
CA ILE A 111 -4.91 4.26 -8.64
C ILE A 111 -6.16 4.18 -7.76
N ALA A 112 -7.23 4.87 -8.14
CA ALA A 112 -8.44 5.00 -7.33
C ALA A 112 -9.09 3.65 -7.00
N SER A 113 -8.94 2.65 -7.87
CA SER A 113 -9.47 1.29 -7.64
C SER A 113 -8.76 0.54 -6.51
N ASP A 114 -7.57 0.98 -6.12
CA ASP A 114 -6.78 0.32 -5.07
C ASP A 114 -7.20 0.79 -3.66
N PHE A 115 -8.01 1.85 -3.57
CA PHE A 115 -8.55 2.39 -2.33
C PHE A 115 -9.93 1.82 -1.99
N ASP A 116 -10.20 1.65 -0.70
CA ASP A 116 -11.52 1.24 -0.22
C ASP A 116 -12.54 2.37 -0.37
N LEU A 117 -12.09 3.63 -0.22
CA LEU A 117 -12.94 4.81 -0.30
C LEU A 117 -12.27 5.95 -1.09
N PRO A 118 -13.00 6.64 -1.99
CA PRO A 118 -12.49 7.84 -2.65
C PRO A 118 -12.41 9.02 -1.68
N HIS A 119 -11.64 10.05 -2.04
CA HIS A 119 -11.53 11.31 -1.29
C HIS A 119 -12.87 12.02 -1.05
N SER A 120 -13.82 11.87 -1.98
CA SER A 120 -15.13 12.48 -1.90
C SER A 120 -16.11 11.75 -0.99
N SER A 121 -15.67 10.70 -0.28
CA SER A 121 -16.54 9.91 0.59
C SER A 121 -17.10 10.74 1.73
N THR A 122 -18.40 10.63 1.92
CA THR A 122 -19.13 11.23 3.04
C THR A 122 -18.89 10.43 4.33
N HIS A 123 -19.14 11.05 5.49
CA HIS A 123 -19.06 10.35 6.78
C HIS A 123 -19.99 9.14 6.86
N ALA A 124 -21.16 9.20 6.19
CA ALA A 124 -22.09 8.08 6.13
C ALA A 124 -21.52 6.90 5.31
N GLU A 125 -20.82 7.17 4.22
CA GLU A 125 -20.13 6.14 3.43
C GLU A 125 -18.96 5.54 4.19
N ILE A 126 -18.19 6.36 4.92
CA ILE A 126 -17.10 5.89 5.80
C ILE A 126 -17.66 4.97 6.90
N LEU A 127 -18.74 5.37 7.57
CA LEU A 127 -19.40 4.55 8.59
C LEU A 127 -19.91 3.22 8.00
N ALA A 128 -20.55 3.26 6.83
CA ALA A 128 -21.03 2.06 6.16
C ALA A 128 -19.87 1.10 5.81
N ALA A 129 -18.76 1.64 5.30
CA ALA A 129 -17.58 0.84 4.99
C ALA A 129 -16.97 0.19 6.23
N LEU A 130 -16.86 0.93 7.35
CA LEU A 130 -16.44 0.36 8.63
C LEU A 130 -17.35 -0.79 9.08
N HIS A 131 -18.66 -0.64 9.00
CA HIS A 131 -19.59 -1.72 9.32
C HIS A 131 -19.40 -2.95 8.42
N MET A 132 -19.11 -2.76 7.13
CA MET A 132 -18.80 -3.88 6.23
C MET A 132 -17.50 -4.58 6.65
N THR A 133 -16.46 -3.83 7.03
CA THR A 133 -15.21 -4.38 7.57
C THR A 133 -15.45 -5.22 8.83
N PHE A 134 -16.25 -4.73 9.78
CA PHE A 134 -16.64 -5.50 10.97
C PHE A 134 -17.54 -6.69 10.63
N GLY A 135 -18.31 -6.61 9.54
CA GLY A 135 -19.07 -7.70 8.94
C GLY A 135 -18.22 -8.72 8.17
N MET A 136 -16.88 -8.66 8.28
CA MET A 136 -15.91 -9.55 7.64
C MET A 136 -15.85 -9.44 6.12
N VAL A 137 -16.25 -8.30 5.55
CA VAL A 137 -15.91 -7.97 4.16
C VAL A 137 -14.43 -7.56 4.13
N PRO A 138 -13.57 -8.26 3.36
CA PRO A 138 -12.16 -7.91 3.27
C PRO A 138 -11.95 -6.52 2.68
N THR A 139 -10.95 -5.79 3.17
CA THR A 139 -10.49 -4.54 2.54
C THR A 139 -9.69 -4.84 1.27
N ASN A 140 -9.44 -3.81 0.45
CA ASN A 140 -8.62 -3.95 -0.76
C ASN A 140 -7.19 -4.38 -0.44
N SER A 141 -6.58 -3.85 0.63
CA SER A 141 -5.24 -4.25 1.08
C SER A 141 -5.19 -5.70 1.54
N GLU A 142 -6.24 -6.21 2.19
CA GLU A 142 -6.36 -7.64 2.54
C GLU A 142 -6.49 -8.53 1.30
N THR A 143 -7.26 -8.08 0.29
CA THR A 143 -7.50 -8.83 -0.95
C THR A 143 -6.25 -8.89 -1.84
N THR A 144 -5.52 -7.78 -1.94
CA THR A 144 -4.32 -7.65 -2.77
C THR A 144 -3.06 -8.15 -2.07
N GLY A 145 -3.07 -8.25 -0.74
CA GLY A 145 -1.91 -8.66 0.06
C GLY A 145 -0.87 -7.54 0.26
N LEU A 146 -1.17 -6.31 -0.16
CA LEU A 146 -0.31 -5.14 0.03
C LEU A 146 -0.32 -4.70 1.50
N ASN A 147 0.54 -5.31 2.31
CA ASN A 147 0.61 -5.08 3.74
C ASN A 147 1.96 -4.52 4.15
N GLU A 148 1.94 -3.54 5.05
CA GLU A 148 3.14 -3.07 5.71
C GLU A 148 3.74 -4.18 6.58
N PRO A 149 5.09 -4.28 6.65
CA PRO A 149 5.73 -5.22 7.54
C PRO A 149 5.48 -4.83 9.00
N LEU A 150 4.96 -5.77 9.81
CA LEU A 150 4.72 -5.56 11.24
C LEU A 150 6.01 -5.33 12.07
N PHE A 151 7.18 -5.60 11.49
CA PHE A 151 8.49 -5.43 12.13
C PHE A 151 9.48 -4.82 11.14
N ALA A 152 10.27 -3.83 11.57
CA ALA A 152 11.24 -3.08 10.76
C ALA A 152 12.36 -3.90 10.10
N ALA A 153 12.39 -5.21 10.30
CA ALA A 153 13.39 -6.13 9.74
C ALA A 153 12.92 -6.66 8.38
N ASN A 154 12.79 -5.75 7.41
CA ASN A 154 12.85 -6.02 5.96
C ASN A 154 12.85 -4.68 5.24
N VAL A 155 13.81 -3.79 5.54
CA VAL A 155 14.10 -2.65 4.65
C VAL A 155 14.87 -3.24 3.48
N PRO A 156 14.30 -3.34 2.29
CA PRO A 156 15.00 -3.97 1.19
C PRO A 156 16.03 -3.00 0.66
N SER A 157 17.28 -3.46 0.60
CA SER A 157 18.35 -2.69 -0.02
C SER A 157 18.14 -2.67 -1.53
N LEU A 158 18.35 -1.52 -2.15
CA LEU A 158 18.63 -1.45 -3.58
C LEU A 158 19.84 -2.37 -3.84
N ASN A 159 19.64 -3.43 -4.62
CA ASN A 159 20.72 -4.33 -4.99
C ASN A 159 21.49 -3.69 -6.14
N ASP A 160 22.75 -3.31 -5.89
CA ASP A 160 23.65 -2.76 -6.90
C ASP A 160 24.31 -3.85 -7.79
N GLU A 161 24.07 -5.12 -7.49
CA GLU A 161 24.62 -6.23 -8.27
C GLU A 161 23.83 -6.41 -9.58
N ASP A 162 24.39 -5.90 -10.68
CA ASP A 162 23.82 -6.06 -12.02
C ASP A 162 23.77 -7.55 -12.42
N GLY A 163 22.57 -8.11 -12.51
CA GLY A 163 22.33 -9.44 -13.06
C GLY A 163 22.14 -9.40 -14.57
N ALA A 164 23.03 -10.01 -15.34
CA ALA A 164 22.96 -10.00 -16.81
C ALA A 164 21.68 -10.66 -17.39
N ASP A 165 21.04 -11.53 -16.59
CA ASP A 165 19.79 -12.22 -16.95
C ASP A 165 18.54 -11.59 -16.31
N GLU A 166 18.69 -10.48 -15.58
CA GLU A 166 17.62 -9.83 -14.81
C GLU A 166 17.13 -8.54 -15.48
N ILE A 167 15.92 -8.12 -15.12
CA ILE A 167 15.34 -6.84 -15.55
C ILE A 167 15.68 -5.77 -14.53
N CYS A 168 16.28 -4.69 -15.00
CA CYS A 168 16.52 -3.48 -14.21
C CYS A 168 15.27 -2.61 -14.21
N LEU A 169 14.71 -2.35 -13.03
CA LEU A 169 13.63 -1.40 -12.82
C LEU A 169 14.22 -0.05 -12.44
N ILE A 170 13.70 1.03 -13.04
CA ILE A 170 14.09 2.41 -12.70
C ILE A 170 12.81 3.20 -12.39
N PRO A 171 12.65 3.72 -11.17
CA PRO A 171 11.54 4.60 -10.85
C PRO A 171 11.73 5.96 -11.51
N ALA A 172 10.80 6.36 -12.37
CA ALA A 172 10.71 7.71 -12.92
C ALA A 172 10.14 8.72 -11.90
N ASN A 173 9.47 8.23 -10.86
CA ASN A 173 8.94 9.03 -9.77
C ASN A 173 9.32 8.40 -8.42
N PRO A 174 9.92 9.16 -7.47
CA PRO A 174 10.34 8.63 -6.17
C PRO A 174 9.22 7.95 -5.36
N ILE A 175 7.96 8.32 -5.60
CA ILE A 175 6.79 7.74 -4.93
C ILE A 175 6.65 6.23 -5.17
N LEU A 176 7.19 5.74 -6.29
CA LEU A 176 7.11 4.34 -6.68
C LEU A 176 8.21 3.50 -6.05
N ILE A 177 9.22 4.13 -5.44
CA ILE A 177 10.36 3.44 -4.84
C ILE A 177 9.89 2.38 -3.83
N PRO A 178 9.03 2.67 -2.83
CA PRO A 178 8.67 1.67 -1.84
C PRO A 178 7.90 0.49 -2.45
N PHE A 179 6.97 0.75 -3.38
CA PHE A 179 6.25 -0.30 -4.11
C PHE A 179 7.20 -1.19 -4.93
N LEU A 180 8.14 -0.59 -5.67
CA LEU A 180 9.08 -1.35 -6.49
C LEU A 180 10.07 -2.14 -5.63
N ILE A 181 10.50 -1.56 -4.51
CA ILE A 181 11.29 -2.25 -3.49
C ILE A 181 10.52 -3.50 -3.02
N ASP A 182 9.25 -3.36 -2.64
CA ASP A 182 8.44 -4.49 -2.19
C ASP A 182 8.31 -5.57 -3.28
N LEU A 183 8.07 -5.15 -4.52
CA LEU A 183 7.99 -6.05 -5.67
C LEU A 183 9.29 -6.85 -5.89
N VAL A 184 10.46 -6.19 -5.94
CA VAL A 184 11.75 -6.87 -6.20
C VAL A 184 12.17 -7.77 -5.03
N SER A 185 11.78 -7.42 -3.81
CA SER A 185 12.12 -8.20 -2.61
C SER A 185 11.49 -9.59 -2.61
N HIS A 186 10.33 -9.72 -3.27
CA HIS A 186 9.56 -10.94 -3.31
C HIS A 186 9.68 -11.68 -4.66
N GLN A 187 10.44 -11.15 -5.63
CA GLN A 187 10.47 -11.65 -7.00
C GLN A 187 11.90 -11.76 -7.53
N SER A 188 12.32 -12.98 -7.88
CA SER A 188 13.62 -13.23 -8.53
C SER A 188 13.64 -12.72 -9.97
N GLY A 189 14.80 -12.28 -10.46
CA GLY A 189 14.96 -11.85 -11.86
C GLY A 189 14.66 -10.37 -12.11
N LEU A 190 14.46 -9.60 -11.04
CA LEU A 190 14.29 -8.16 -11.05
C LEU A 190 15.28 -7.53 -10.07
N PHE A 191 15.84 -6.39 -10.43
CA PHE A 191 16.58 -5.53 -9.50
C PHE A 191 16.23 -4.07 -9.72
N LEU A 192 16.35 -3.26 -8.68
CA LEU A 192 15.95 -1.85 -8.68
C LEU A 192 17.20 -0.98 -8.63
N LYS A 193 17.33 -0.02 -9.56
CA LYS A 193 18.36 1.02 -9.51
C LYS A 193 17.74 2.39 -9.31
N ASP A 194 18.44 3.22 -8.53
CA ASP A 194 18.12 4.63 -8.41
C ASP A 194 18.39 5.33 -9.74
N ARG A 195 17.46 6.20 -10.13
CA ARG A 195 17.58 7.02 -11.33
C ARG A 195 18.79 7.95 -11.28
N GLU A 196 19.11 8.51 -10.12
CA GLU A 196 20.21 9.48 -9.98
C GLU A 196 21.59 8.83 -10.13
N SER A 197 21.70 7.54 -9.79
CA SER A 197 22.94 6.76 -9.91
C SER A 197 23.01 5.90 -11.17
N PHE A 198 21.96 5.89 -12.00
CA PHE A 198 21.89 5.05 -13.18
C PHE A 198 22.82 5.53 -14.29
N ASP A 199 23.82 4.70 -14.63
CA ASP A 199 24.65 4.82 -15.83
C ASP A 199 24.31 3.70 -16.82
N GLU A 200 23.68 4.07 -17.93
CA GLU A 200 23.24 3.16 -18.98
C GLU A 200 24.40 2.33 -19.57
N GLY A 201 25.62 2.86 -19.59
CA GLY A 201 26.80 2.15 -20.09
C GLY A 201 27.37 1.09 -19.15
N ALA A 202 26.95 1.10 -17.88
CA ALA A 202 27.45 0.21 -16.83
C ALA A 202 26.50 -0.95 -16.51
N VAL A 203 25.21 -0.83 -16.85
CA VAL A 203 24.19 -1.83 -16.51
C VAL A 203 24.24 -3.01 -17.48
N GLN A 204 24.40 -4.22 -16.93
CA GLN A 204 24.47 -5.46 -17.71
C GLN A 204 23.11 -6.16 -17.89
N ALA A 205 22.01 -5.57 -17.42
CA ALA A 205 20.67 -6.15 -17.41
C ALA A 205 20.20 -6.68 -18.78
N LYS A 206 19.37 -7.74 -18.74
CA LYS A 206 18.65 -8.27 -19.91
C LYS A 206 17.77 -7.19 -20.55
N GLN A 207 17.16 -6.36 -19.72
CA GLN A 207 16.29 -5.25 -20.12
C GLN A 207 16.28 -4.17 -19.04
N VAL A 208 16.11 -2.92 -19.47
CA VAL A 208 15.81 -1.78 -18.59
C VAL A 208 14.36 -1.38 -18.79
N LEU A 209 13.61 -1.28 -17.68
CA LEU A 209 12.21 -0.90 -17.65
C LEU A 209 12.05 0.32 -16.74
N VAL A 210 11.60 1.43 -17.33
CA VAL A 210 11.34 2.66 -16.58
C VAL A 210 9.87 2.68 -16.17
N ILE A 211 9.64 2.89 -14.87
CA ILE A 211 8.32 2.82 -14.25
C ILE A 211 7.91 4.20 -13.74
N GLY A 212 6.80 4.74 -14.22
CA GLY A 212 6.31 6.07 -13.84
C GLY A 212 4.84 6.12 -13.46
N ILE A 213 4.37 7.27 -13.01
CA ILE A 213 2.92 7.49 -12.82
C ILE A 213 2.30 7.72 -14.19
N THR A 214 2.94 8.58 -15.01
CA THR A 214 2.48 8.90 -16.37
C THR A 214 3.47 8.44 -17.43
N ALA A 215 2.97 8.26 -18.67
CA ALA A 215 3.84 7.95 -19.80
C ALA A 215 4.85 9.09 -20.08
N SER A 216 4.45 10.35 -19.84
CA SER A 216 5.34 11.50 -20.02
C SER A 216 6.51 11.53 -19.03
N GLU A 217 6.27 11.14 -17.78
CA GLU A 217 7.35 11.03 -16.78
C GLU A 217 8.36 9.98 -17.23
N CYS A 218 7.89 8.82 -17.66
CA CYS A 218 8.73 7.74 -18.16
C CYS A 218 9.64 8.20 -19.32
N GLN A 219 9.07 8.90 -20.30
CA GLN A 219 9.81 9.43 -21.45
C GLN A 219 10.81 10.52 -21.04
N SER A 220 10.42 11.43 -20.14
CA SER A 220 11.33 12.47 -19.63
C SER A 220 12.47 11.89 -18.80
N ALA A 221 12.19 10.80 -18.08
CA ALA A 221 13.15 10.05 -17.30
C ALA A 221 14.03 9.15 -18.17
N PHE A 222 13.88 9.11 -19.50
CA PHE A 222 14.73 8.30 -20.36
C PHE A 222 15.02 9.04 -21.67
N ALA A 223 15.93 10.02 -21.60
CA ALA A 223 16.41 10.77 -22.76
C ALA A 223 17.51 10.04 -23.57
N GLY A 224 17.72 8.74 -23.31
CA GLY A 224 18.72 7.89 -23.96
C GLY A 224 18.21 7.28 -25.28
N ASN A 225 19.12 7.01 -26.21
CA ASN A 225 18.85 6.51 -27.57
C ASN A 225 18.60 4.99 -27.64
N SER A 226 18.27 4.34 -26.52
CA SER A 226 18.08 2.89 -26.44
C SER A 226 16.61 2.52 -26.32
N ASP A 227 16.33 1.28 -26.72
CA ASP A 227 15.05 0.56 -26.75
C ASP A 227 14.46 0.32 -25.33
N GLY A 228 14.51 1.34 -24.47
CA GLY A 228 13.98 1.31 -23.12
C GLY A 228 12.48 1.07 -23.14
N ALA A 229 12.03 0.04 -22.44
CA ALA A 229 10.61 -0.17 -22.26
C ALA A 229 10.08 0.74 -21.16
N PHE A 230 8.83 1.14 -21.32
CA PHE A 230 8.11 1.94 -20.34
C PHE A 230 6.90 1.16 -19.83
N ALA A 231 6.58 1.36 -18.55
CA ALA A 231 5.28 1.00 -17.98
C ALA A 231 4.86 2.12 -17.04
N SER A 232 3.56 2.45 -17.04
CA SER A 232 3.04 3.55 -16.21
C SER A 232 1.77 3.17 -15.49
N LEU A 233 1.56 3.75 -14.31
CA LEU A 233 0.30 3.59 -13.58
C LEU A 233 -0.89 4.14 -14.37
N GLU A 234 -0.72 5.22 -15.13
CA GLU A 234 -1.78 5.81 -15.96
C GLU A 234 -2.35 4.81 -16.99
N GLU A 235 -1.52 3.90 -17.51
CA GLU A 235 -1.95 2.87 -18.47
C GLU A 235 -2.62 1.67 -17.79
N HIS A 236 -2.27 1.38 -16.54
CA HIS A 236 -2.67 0.15 -15.83
C HIS A 236 -3.61 0.38 -14.66
N HIS A 237 -3.89 1.64 -14.28
CA HIS A 237 -4.88 2.08 -13.30
C HIS A 237 -4.82 1.44 -11.90
N SER A 238 -3.82 0.62 -11.61
CA SER A 238 -3.63 -0.07 -10.33
C SER A 238 -2.17 -0.53 -10.19
N LEU A 239 -1.71 -0.61 -8.95
CA LEU A 239 -0.39 -1.15 -8.61
C LEU A 239 -0.29 -2.64 -8.94
N GLN A 240 -1.39 -3.38 -8.77
CA GLN A 240 -1.42 -4.81 -9.08
C GLN A 240 -1.25 -5.07 -10.59
N GLN A 241 -1.99 -4.38 -11.45
CA GLN A 241 -1.85 -4.56 -12.90
C GLN A 241 -0.46 -4.11 -13.38
N LEU A 242 0.09 -3.04 -12.79
CA LEU A 242 1.46 -2.63 -13.07
C LEU A 242 2.46 -3.74 -12.68
N ALA A 243 2.31 -4.35 -11.51
CA ALA A 243 3.14 -5.48 -11.08
C ALA A 243 3.02 -6.67 -12.05
N GLU A 244 1.81 -7.03 -12.47
CA GLU A 244 1.57 -8.10 -13.46
C GLU A 244 2.28 -7.83 -14.79
N VAL A 245 2.24 -6.58 -15.27
CA VAL A 245 2.94 -6.17 -16.50
C VAL A 245 4.45 -6.25 -16.33
N ILE A 246 5.00 -5.79 -15.20
CA ILE A 246 6.44 -5.92 -14.91
C ILE A 246 6.85 -7.39 -14.90
N LEU A 247 6.10 -8.23 -14.19
CA LEU A 247 6.39 -9.66 -14.06
C LEU A 247 6.24 -10.43 -15.36
N SER A 248 5.33 -10.01 -16.24
CA SER A 248 5.14 -10.64 -17.56
C SER A 248 6.32 -10.45 -18.52
N ARG A 249 7.21 -9.49 -18.24
CA ARG A 249 8.39 -9.19 -19.06
C ARG A 249 9.61 -10.05 -18.72
N ARG A 250 9.57 -10.76 -17.59
CA ARG A 250 10.60 -11.70 -17.16
C ARG A 250 10.81 -12.82 -18.18
#